data_AF-A0AAV4XFN2-F1
#
_entry.id   AF-A0AAV4XFN2-F1
#
_cell.length_a   1.000
_cell.length_b   1.000
_cell.length_c   1.000
_cell.angle_alpha   90.00
_cell.angle_beta   90.00
_cell.angle_gamma   90.00
#
_symmetry.space_group_name_H-M   'P 1'
#
loop_
_entity.id
_entity.type
_entity.pdbx_description
1 polymer ?
#
loop_
_entity_poly.entity_id
_entity_poly.type
_entity_poly.pdbx_seq_one_letter_code
_entity_poly.pdbx_strand_id
1 'polypeptide(L)' 'WQKLKEQKQKERFLPSNEEEYEDTQGNVVNKKTYEDLKRQGLL' A
#
# COMPACT_ATOMS: atom_id res chain seq x y z
N TRP A 1 23.94 16.24 4.64
CA TRP A 1 23.04 16.54 3.52
C TRP A 1 22.45 15.28 2.89
N GLN A 2 23.25 14.31 2.44
CA GLN A 2 22.74 13.04 1.87
C GLN A 2 21.79 12.26 2.82
N LYS A 3 22.20 12.04 4.08
CA LYS A 3 21.34 11.39 5.10
C LYS A 3 19.97 12.06 5.27
N LEU A 4 19.93 13.40 5.27
CA LEU A 4 18.70 14.16 5.44
C LEU A 4 17.77 14.03 4.22
N LYS A 5 18.36 13.93 3.02
CA LYS A 5 17.62 13.71 1.77
C LYS A 5 16.99 12.32 1.71
N GLU A 6 17.72 11.29 2.13
CA GLU A 6 17.21 9.92 2.22
C GLU A 6 16.08 9.79 3.25
N GLN A 7 16.21 10.45 4.42
CA GLN A 7 15.15 10.48 5.42
C GLN A 7 13.88 11.13 4.88
N LYS A 8 13.99 12.30 4.25
CA LYS A 8 12.83 12.97 3.62
C LYS A 8 12.21 12.20 2.46
N GLN A 9 12.99 11.41 1.72
CA GLN A 9 12.43 10.54 0.69
C GLN A 9 11.63 9.38 1.27
N LYS A 10 12.01 8.87 2.44
CA LYS A 10 11.25 7.82 3.14
C LYS A 10 9.97 8.35 3.80
N GLU A 11 9.94 9.63 4.16
CA GLU A 11 8.74 10.31 4.70
C GLU A 11 7.75 10.73 3.60
N ARG A 12 8.13 10.61 2.33
CA ARG A 12 7.23 10.93 1.22
C ARG A 12 6.29 9.76 1.01
N PHE A 13 4.99 10.03 0.98
CA PHE A 13 3.98 9.04 0.62
C PHE A 13 4.35 8.35 -0.70
N LEU A 14 4.47 7.03 -0.65
CA LEU A 14 4.73 6.16 -1.79
C LEU A 14 3.43 5.38 -2.10
N PRO A 15 2.65 5.80 -3.13
CA PRO A 15 1.38 5.14 -3.46
C PRO A 15 1.53 3.64 -3.70
N SER A 16 2.66 3.18 -4.24
CA SER A 16 2.91 1.74 -4.44
C SER A 16 2.95 0.93 -3.15
N ASN A 17 3.26 1.56 -2.02
CA ASN A 17 3.48 0.91 -0.73
C ASN A 17 2.38 1.24 0.28
N GLU A 18 1.81 2.43 0.19
CA GLU A 18 0.91 3.00 1.20
C GLU A 18 -0.54 3.14 0.69
N GLU A 19 -0.85 2.73 -0.54
CA GLU A 19 -2.22 2.68 -1.05
C GLU A 19 -2.99 1.49 -0.46
N GLU A 20 -4.11 1.81 0.19
CA GLU A 20 -5.01 0.87 0.85
C GLU A 20 -6.33 0.76 0.05
N TYR A 21 -6.86 -0.45 0.00
CA TYR A 21 -8.08 -0.81 -0.74
C TYR A 21 -9.10 -1.38 0.24
N GLU A 22 -10.34 -0.96 0.09
CA GLU A 22 -11.47 -1.46 0.86
C GLU A 22 -12.22 -2.53 0.04
N ASP A 23 -12.51 -3.67 0.66
CA ASP A 23 -13.37 -4.70 0.06
C ASP A 23 -14.86 -4.42 0.30
N THR A 24 -15.72 -5.28 -0.25
CA THR A 24 -17.18 -5.13 -0.12
C THR A 24 -17.71 -5.31 1.31
N GLN A 25 -16.89 -5.83 2.22
CA GLN A 25 -17.21 -6.06 3.63
C GLN A 25 -16.61 -4.97 4.54
N GLY A 26 -15.88 -4.00 3.98
CA GLY A 26 -15.25 -2.91 4.71
C GLY A 26 -13.87 -3.25 5.28
N ASN A 27 -13.25 -4.36 4.85
CA ASN A 27 -11.88 -4.67 5.23
C ASN A 27 -10.90 -3.79 4.44
N VAL A 28 -9.98 -3.16 5.15
CA VAL A 28 -8.92 -2.33 4.56
C VAL A 28 -7.64 -3.16 4.43
N VAL A 29 -7.14 -3.31 3.21
CA VAL A 29 -5.96 -4.10 2.90
C VAL A 29 -5.00 -3.33 1.99
N ASN A 30 -3.70 -3.58 2.10
CA ASN A 30 -2.73 -3.00 1.17
C ASN A 30 -2.94 -3.55 -0.25
N LYS A 31 -2.44 -2.82 -1.26
CA LYS A 31 -2.52 -3.20 -2.68
C LYS A 31 -2.14 -4.65 -2.98
N LYS A 32 -1.04 -5.14 -2.41
CA LYS A 32 -0.53 -6.49 -2.68
C LYS A 32 -1.51 -7.55 -2.20
N THR A 33 -2.04 -7.39 -1.00
CA THR A 33 -3.04 -8.28 -0.42
C THR A 33 -4.34 -8.22 -1.23
N TYR A 34 -4.78 -7.02 -1.62
CA TYR A 34 -5.96 -6.85 -2.46
C TYR A 34 -5.82 -7.62 -3.79
N GLU A 35 -4.72 -7.43 -4.52
CA GLU A 35 -4.48 -8.11 -5.79
C GLU A 35 -4.40 -9.63 -5.65
N ASP A 36 -3.81 -10.13 -4.56
CA ASP A 36 -3.71 -11.56 -4.26
C ASP A 36 -5.08 -12.18 -3.95
N LEU A 37 -5.88 -11.53 -3.11
CA LEU A 37 -7.26 -11.95 -2.81
C LEU A 37 -8.13 -11.92 -4.08
N LYS A 38 -7.96 -10.91 -4.95
CA LYS A 38 -8.66 -10.81 -6.23
C LYS A 38 -8.31 -12.00 -7.14
N ARG A 39 -7.03 -12.36 -7.20
CA ARG A 39 -6.53 -13.47 -8.02
C ARG A 39 -7.04 -14.83 -7.53
N GLN A 40 -7.25 -14.96 -6.22
CA GLN A 40 -7.80 -16.17 -5.60
C GLN A 40 -9.34 -16.22 -5.67
N GLY A 41 -10.01 -15.12 -6.01
CA GLY A 41 -11.47 -15.01 -6.03
C GLY A 41 -12.09 -14.83 -4.65
N LEU A 42 -11.35 -14.21 -3.72
CA LEU A 42 -11.73 -14.01 -2.32
C LEU A 42 -12.16 -12.56 -1.98
N LEU A 43 -12.28 -11.69 -2.98
CA LEU A 43 -12.72 -10.29 -2.86
C LEU A 43 -14.17 -10.09 -3.32
#